data_AF-A0A6P1T9V3-F1
#
_entry.id   AF-A0A6P1T9V3-F1
#
_cell.length_a   1.000
_cell.length_b   1.000
_cell.length_c   1.000
_cell.angle_alpha   90.00
_cell.angle_beta   90.00
_cell.angle_gamma   90.00
#
_symmetry.space_group_name_H-M   'P 1'
#
loop_
_entity.id
_entity.type
_entity.pdbx_description
1 polymer ?
#
loop_
_entity_poly.entity_id
_entity_poly.type
_entity_poly.pdbx_seq_one_letter_code
_entity_poly.pdbx_strand_id
1 'polypeptide(L)'
;MKTQQLWYYITFSSLAVVLLISAYFLHLERDFVSDHRTFKGYIVNDEELSGFFECGGKIGVSFTDAGKTGIYKEYSARKVKLREPIYVEVVGRITDDGGSGWGMAGEPWDQNLEIFELHRVERLLPVACGARPPIELETTYEG
;
A
#
# COMPACT_ATOMS: atom_id res chain seq x y z
N MET A 1 9.86 -57.83 -14.50
CA MET A 1 8.62 -57.29 -13.92
C MET A 1 8.84 -56.25 -12.82
N LYS A 2 9.74 -56.47 -11.83
CA LYS A 2 9.95 -55.51 -10.71
C LYS A 2 10.55 -54.15 -11.10
N THR A 3 11.39 -54.11 -12.13
CA THR A 3 12.04 -52.86 -12.61
C THR A 3 11.08 -51.90 -13.31
N GLN A 4 10.13 -52.41 -14.11
CA GLN A 4 9.13 -51.56 -14.78
C GLN A 4 8.18 -50.90 -13.77
N GLN A 5 7.75 -51.63 -12.74
CA GLN A 5 6.92 -51.04 -11.67
C GLN A 5 7.65 -49.91 -10.95
N LEU A 6 8.95 -50.08 -10.65
CA LEU A 6 9.76 -49.03 -10.04
C LEU A 6 9.80 -47.75 -10.89
N TRP A 7 9.96 -47.87 -12.21
CA TRP A 7 9.95 -46.74 -13.13
C TRP A 7 8.60 -46.02 -13.18
N TYR A 8 7.49 -46.76 -13.13
CA TYR A 8 6.16 -46.15 -13.01
C TYR A 8 6.01 -45.38 -11.70
N TYR A 9 6.46 -45.93 -10.57
CA TYR A 9 6.40 -45.21 -9.30
C TYR A 9 7.22 -43.92 -9.32
N ILE A 10 8.43 -43.95 -9.89
CA ILE A 10 9.29 -42.76 -9.97
C ILE A 10 8.65 -41.68 -10.84
N THR A 11 8.11 -42.05 -12.00
CA THR A 11 7.50 -41.10 -12.95
C THR A 11 6.18 -40.52 -12.43
N PHE A 12 5.32 -41.31 -11.79
CA PHE A 12 4.11 -40.78 -11.17
C PHE A 12 4.41 -39.89 -9.96
N SER A 13 5.41 -40.24 -9.16
CA SER A 13 5.80 -39.45 -7.99
C SER A 13 6.41 -38.11 -8.41
N SER A 14 7.28 -38.10 -9.43
CA SER A 14 7.85 -36.84 -9.94
C SER A 14 6.78 -35.94 -10.55
N LEU A 15 5.83 -36.50 -11.30
CA LEU A 15 4.70 -35.76 -11.84
C LEU A 15 3.83 -35.16 -10.72
N ALA A 16 3.53 -35.94 -9.67
CA ALA A 16 2.75 -35.47 -8.53
C ALA A 16 3.45 -34.32 -7.80
N VAL A 17 4.76 -34.40 -7.60
CA VAL A 17 5.55 -33.32 -6.98
C VAL A 17 5.49 -32.04 -7.82
N VAL A 18 5.68 -32.14 -9.14
CA VAL A 18 5.59 -30.98 -10.03
C VAL A 18 4.20 -30.34 -9.96
N LEU A 19 3.14 -31.15 -10.02
CA LEU A 19 1.76 -30.65 -9.95
C LEU A 19 1.46 -29.98 -8.61
N LEU A 20 1.93 -30.54 -7.49
CA LEU A 20 1.75 -29.94 -6.16
C LEU A 20 2.50 -28.62 -6.03
N ILE A 21 3.74 -28.54 -6.55
CA ILE A 21 4.51 -27.30 -6.56
C ILE A 21 3.80 -26.23 -7.41
N SER A 22 3.36 -26.57 -8.62
CA SER A 22 2.62 -25.63 -9.47
C SER A 22 1.32 -25.15 -8.84
N ALA A 23 0.56 -26.05 -8.19
CA ALA A 23 -0.66 -25.66 -7.48
C ALA A 23 -0.38 -24.72 -6.30
N TYR A 24 0.71 -24.94 -5.57
CA TYR A 24 1.16 -24.05 -4.49
C TYR A 24 1.54 -22.66 -5.01
N PHE A 25 2.29 -22.57 -6.10
CA PHE A 25 2.63 -21.28 -6.73
C PHE A 25 1.40 -20.53 -7.25
N LEU A 26 0.46 -21.23 -7.87
CA LEU A 26 -0.80 -20.63 -8.32
C LEU A 26 -1.66 -20.11 -7.16
N HIS A 27 -1.64 -20.80 -6.03
CA HIS A 27 -2.36 -20.33 -4.84
C HIS A 27 -1.71 -19.08 -4.25
N LEU A 28 -0.38 -19.03 -4.16
CA LEU A 28 0.37 -17.86 -3.73
C LEU A 28 0.13 -16.65 -4.64
N GLU A 29 0.16 -16.83 -5.96
CA GLU A 29 -0.14 -15.73 -6.90
C GLU A 29 -1.58 -15.25 -6.78
N ARG A 30 -2.54 -16.16 -6.57
CA ARG A 30 -3.95 -15.79 -6.40
C ARG A 30 -4.16 -14.96 -5.13
N ASP A 31 -3.54 -15.33 -4.03
CA ASP A 31 -3.62 -14.58 -2.77
C ASP A 31 -2.89 -13.22 -2.92
N PHE A 32 -1.81 -13.17 -3.70
CA PHE A 32 -1.11 -11.91 -3.99
C PHE A 32 -1.92 -10.96 -4.89
N VAL A 33 -2.56 -11.45 -5.95
CA VAL A 33 -3.33 -10.64 -6.89
C VAL A 33 -4.68 -10.21 -6.31
N SER A 34 -5.23 -10.95 -5.36
CA SER A 34 -6.56 -10.69 -4.77
C SER A 34 -6.65 -9.41 -3.93
N ASP A 35 -5.56 -8.94 -3.34
CA ASP A 35 -5.61 -7.84 -2.35
C ASP A 35 -5.24 -6.46 -2.89
N HIS A 36 -4.86 -6.39 -4.16
CA HIS A 36 -4.54 -5.12 -4.81
C HIS A 36 -5.81 -4.42 -5.28
N ARG A 37 -6.05 -3.21 -4.78
CA ARG A 37 -7.17 -2.38 -5.23
C ARG A 37 -6.75 -0.93 -5.38
N THR A 38 -7.57 -0.17 -6.10
CA THR A 38 -7.39 1.27 -6.23
C THR A 38 -7.91 1.98 -4.99
N PHE A 39 -7.06 2.81 -4.38
CA PHE A 39 -7.40 3.70 -3.30
C PHE A 39 -7.41 5.14 -3.79
N LYS A 40 -8.33 5.93 -3.26
CA LYS A 40 -8.44 7.36 -3.51
C LYS A 40 -8.48 8.08 -2.18
N GLY A 41 -7.70 9.12 -2.02
CA GLY A 41 -7.59 9.81 -0.74
C GLY A 41 -6.57 10.91 -0.75
N TYR A 42 -6.13 11.30 0.44
CA TYR A 42 -5.09 12.29 0.62
C TYR A 42 -3.93 11.68 1.37
N ILE A 43 -2.73 12.04 0.96
CA ILE A 43 -1.54 11.82 1.77
C ILE A 43 -1.18 13.13 2.46
N VAL A 44 -0.77 13.00 3.71
CA VAL A 44 -0.07 14.03 4.46
C VAL A 44 1.26 13.42 4.88
N ASN A 45 2.35 14.13 4.64
CA ASN A 45 3.69 13.69 4.99
C ASN A 45 4.51 14.87 5.52
N ASP A 46 4.92 14.77 6.77
CA ASP A 46 5.69 15.76 7.53
C ASP A 46 6.46 15.06 8.66
N GLU A 47 7.37 15.77 9.34
CA GLU A 47 8.22 15.23 10.42
C GLU A 47 7.45 14.63 11.60
N GLU A 48 6.21 15.08 11.81
CA GLU A 48 5.34 14.61 12.90
C GLU A 48 4.20 13.71 12.42
N LEU A 49 3.85 13.74 11.13
CA LEU A 49 2.67 13.05 10.62
C LEU A 49 2.89 12.55 9.19
N SER A 50 2.89 11.23 9.03
CA SER A 50 2.82 10.56 7.73
C SER A 50 1.64 9.61 7.71
N GLY A 51 0.64 9.92 6.88
CA GLY A 51 -0.59 9.15 6.81
C GLY A 51 -1.35 9.31 5.49
N PHE A 52 -2.10 8.27 5.15
CA PHE A 52 -3.05 8.23 4.05
C PHE A 52 -4.48 8.25 4.60
N PHE A 53 -5.29 9.16 4.09
CA PHE A 53 -6.68 9.39 4.48
C PHE A 53 -7.59 9.06 3.30
N GLU A 54 -8.23 7.89 3.34
CA GLU A 54 -9.12 7.43 2.28
C GLU A 54 -10.36 8.34 2.17
N CYS A 55 -10.80 8.59 0.94
CA CYS A 55 -12.10 9.18 0.66
C CYS A 55 -13.22 8.39 1.36
N GLY A 56 -14.25 9.07 1.84
CA GLY A 56 -15.36 8.43 2.59
C GLY A 56 -15.18 8.39 4.11
N GLY A 57 -14.16 9.06 4.66
CA GLY A 57 -14.09 9.39 6.08
C GLY A 57 -13.64 8.25 6.97
N LYS A 58 -12.86 7.30 6.42
CA LYS A 58 -12.20 6.26 7.20
C LYS A 58 -11.06 6.85 8.04
N ILE A 59 -10.65 6.09 9.06
CA ILE A 59 -9.47 6.39 9.88
C ILE A 59 -8.24 6.38 8.96
N GLY A 60 -7.29 7.28 9.23
CA GLY A 60 -6.02 7.31 8.51
C GLY A 60 -5.21 6.05 8.75
N VAL A 61 -4.36 5.71 7.78
CA VAL A 61 -3.40 4.59 7.87
C VAL A 61 -2.01 5.10 7.54
N SER A 62 -0.95 4.38 7.93
CA SER A 62 0.38 4.68 7.39
C SER A 62 0.44 4.35 5.90
N PHE A 63 1.47 4.82 5.20
CA PHE A 63 1.72 4.36 3.83
C PHE A 63 3.21 4.12 3.56
N THR A 64 3.50 3.20 2.66
CA THR A 64 4.86 2.86 2.21
C THR A 64 4.91 2.79 0.68
N ASP A 65 6.07 3.12 0.10
CA ASP A 65 6.30 3.11 -1.35
C ASP A 65 6.89 1.76 -1.80
N ALA A 66 6.11 0.69 -1.68
CA ALA A 66 6.54 -0.67 -2.02
C ALA A 66 6.91 -0.83 -3.50
N GLY A 67 6.18 -0.14 -4.39
CA GLY A 67 6.41 -0.12 -5.83
C GLY A 67 7.49 0.84 -6.31
N LYS A 68 8.12 1.61 -5.41
CA LYS A 68 9.11 2.66 -5.77
C LYS A 68 8.53 3.68 -6.76
N THR A 69 7.27 4.03 -6.57
CA THR A 69 6.50 4.98 -7.37
C THR A 69 7.04 6.41 -7.28
N GLY A 70 7.83 6.73 -6.25
CA GLY A 70 8.33 8.08 -6.02
C GLY A 70 7.29 9.00 -5.39
N ILE A 71 6.25 8.44 -4.74
CA ILE A 71 5.16 9.19 -4.11
C ILE A 71 5.65 10.31 -3.18
N TYR A 72 6.75 10.09 -2.47
CA TYR A 72 7.35 11.10 -1.60
C TYR A 72 7.87 12.32 -2.37
N LYS A 73 8.48 12.09 -3.54
CA LYS A 73 8.97 13.15 -4.42
C LYS A 73 7.80 13.91 -5.03
N GLU A 74 6.77 13.21 -5.48
CA GLU A 74 5.56 13.82 -6.05
C GLU A 74 4.80 14.67 -5.03
N TYR A 75 4.71 14.20 -3.78
CA TYR A 75 4.14 14.95 -2.66
C TYR A 75 4.96 16.20 -2.35
N SER A 76 6.28 16.05 -2.18
CA SER A 76 7.18 17.15 -1.82
C SER A 76 7.22 18.24 -2.89
N ALA A 77 7.08 17.87 -4.17
CA ALA A 77 7.02 18.81 -5.28
C ALA A 77 5.70 19.60 -5.36
N ARG A 78 4.62 19.12 -4.72
CA ARG A 78 3.28 19.73 -4.80
C ARG A 78 2.83 20.44 -3.54
N LYS A 79 3.35 20.03 -2.38
CA LYS A 79 3.07 20.72 -1.12
C LYS A 79 3.63 22.14 -1.18
N VAL A 80 2.84 23.08 -0.70
CA VAL A 80 3.20 24.50 -0.51
C VAL A 80 3.24 24.82 0.97
N LYS A 81 2.43 24.14 1.78
CA LYS A 81 2.36 24.32 3.24
C LYS A 81 2.79 23.07 3.99
N LEU A 82 3.17 23.27 5.25
CA LEU A 82 3.34 22.18 6.20
C LEU A 82 2.03 21.39 6.31
N ARG A 83 2.15 20.06 6.27
CA ARG A 83 1.02 19.12 6.38
C ARG A 83 -0.12 19.36 5.39
N GLU A 84 0.19 19.87 4.20
CA GLU A 84 -0.81 20.06 3.16
C GLU A 84 -1.30 18.71 2.61
N PRO A 85 -2.61 18.41 2.67
CA PRO A 85 -3.15 17.18 2.12
C PRO A 85 -3.08 17.21 0.58
N ILE A 86 -2.39 16.23 0.00
CA ILE A 86 -2.27 16.08 -1.45
C ILE A 86 -3.10 14.89 -1.89
N TYR A 87 -3.98 15.11 -2.87
CA TYR A 87 -4.86 14.07 -3.40
C TYR A 87 -4.06 13.06 -4.20
N VAL A 88 -4.35 11.78 -3.97
CA VAL A 88 -3.72 10.66 -4.69
C VAL A 88 -4.73 9.61 -5.11
N GLU A 89 -4.49 9.02 -6.28
CA GLU A 89 -5.11 7.78 -6.74
C GLU A 89 -3.98 6.75 -6.92
N VAL A 90 -4.02 5.67 -6.13
CA VAL A 90 -2.96 4.67 -6.07
C VAL A 90 -3.52 3.27 -6.15
N VAL A 91 -2.76 2.32 -6.69
CA VAL A 91 -3.03 0.89 -6.50
C VAL A 91 -2.13 0.40 -5.39
N GLY A 92 -2.77 -0.21 -4.40
CA GLY A 92 -2.10 -0.65 -3.18
C GLY A 92 -2.74 -1.88 -2.58
N ARG A 93 -2.24 -2.30 -1.42
CA ARG A 93 -2.93 -3.22 -0.52
C ARG A 93 -2.83 -2.69 0.91
N ILE A 94 -3.82 -3.01 1.74
CA ILE A 94 -3.78 -2.72 3.18
C ILE A 94 -3.17 -3.93 3.89
N THR A 95 -2.25 -3.65 4.81
CA THR A 95 -1.58 -4.63 5.65
C THR A 95 -1.72 -4.24 7.12
N ASP A 96 -1.73 -5.22 8.02
CA ASP A 96 -1.85 -5.00 9.48
C ASP A 96 -0.47 -4.74 10.14
N ASP A 97 0.54 -4.38 9.35
CA ASP A 97 1.87 -3.95 9.79
C ASP A 97 1.97 -2.42 9.81
N GLY A 98 0.94 -1.79 10.39
CA GLY A 98 0.99 -0.38 10.71
C GLY A 98 2.18 -0.07 11.62
N GLY A 99 2.83 1.05 11.36
CA GLY A 99 4.01 1.49 12.09
C GLY A 99 3.99 2.99 12.33
N SER A 100 5.05 3.52 12.93
CA SER A 100 5.29 4.96 12.95
C SER A 100 5.50 5.43 11.51
N GLY A 101 4.42 5.87 10.88
CA GLY A 101 4.45 6.48 9.56
C GLY A 101 5.42 7.66 9.63
N TRP A 102 6.57 7.51 8.98
CA TRP A 102 7.70 8.45 8.85
C TRP A 102 7.53 9.77 9.62
N GLY A 103 7.68 9.70 10.93
CA GLY A 103 7.68 10.85 11.82
C GLY A 103 8.06 10.44 13.25
N MET A 104 8.91 11.23 13.91
CA MET A 104 9.38 10.92 15.27
C MET A 104 8.26 11.00 16.32
N ALA A 105 7.11 11.58 15.95
CA ALA A 105 5.91 11.74 16.77
C ALA A 105 4.67 11.05 16.18
N GLY A 106 4.80 10.32 15.06
CA GLY A 106 3.66 9.80 14.30
C GLY A 106 2.80 8.85 15.12
N GLU A 107 1.48 9.10 15.12
CA GLU A 107 0.49 8.22 15.73
C GLU A 107 0.76 6.76 15.35
N PRO A 108 0.75 5.80 16.29
CA PRO A 108 0.89 4.40 15.94
C PRO A 108 -0.32 4.02 15.09
N TRP A 109 -0.10 3.86 13.79
CA TRP A 109 -1.13 3.36 12.90
C TRP A 109 -1.26 1.85 13.10
N ASP A 110 -2.48 1.34 13.14
CA ASP A 110 -2.72 -0.11 13.20
C ASP A 110 -2.53 -0.78 11.82
N GLN A 111 -2.66 0.00 10.75
CA GLN A 111 -2.63 -0.50 9.37
C GLN A 111 -1.74 0.36 8.48
N ASN A 112 -1.21 -0.27 7.43
CA ASN A 112 -0.37 0.36 6.42
C ASN A 112 -0.93 0.16 5.01
N LEU A 113 -0.83 1.19 4.18
CA LEU A 113 -1.07 1.12 2.74
C LEU A 113 0.26 0.94 2.00
N GLU A 114 0.50 -0.26 1.48
CA GLU A 114 1.62 -0.49 0.56
C GLU A 114 1.21 -0.04 -0.85
N ILE A 115 1.88 0.99 -1.36
CA ILE A 115 1.62 1.57 -2.68
C ILE A 115 2.49 0.87 -3.72
N PHE A 116 1.87 0.31 -4.75
CA PHE A 116 2.56 -0.36 -5.87
C PHE A 116 2.56 0.46 -7.14
N GLU A 117 1.45 1.15 -7.42
CA GLU A 117 1.33 2.02 -8.59
C GLU A 117 0.70 3.36 -8.24
N LEU A 118 1.16 4.40 -8.94
CA LEU A 118 0.69 5.76 -8.78
C LEU A 118 -0.02 6.19 -10.06
N HIS A 119 -1.34 6.36 -9.98
CA HIS A 119 -2.13 6.79 -11.14
C HIS A 119 -2.24 8.31 -11.21
N ARG A 120 -2.41 8.98 -10.06
CA ARG A 120 -2.68 10.41 -10.02
C ARG A 120 -2.17 11.03 -8.74
N VAL A 121 -1.55 12.21 -8.86
CA VAL A 121 -1.18 13.07 -7.72
C VAL A 121 -1.49 14.50 -8.07
N GLU A 122 -2.42 15.09 -7.33
CA GLU A 122 -2.88 16.45 -7.58
C GLU A 122 -3.08 17.22 -6.28
N ARG A 123 -2.80 18.52 -6.35
CA ARG A 123 -3.13 19.44 -5.29
C ARG A 123 -4.58 19.90 -5.50
N LEU A 124 -5.52 19.31 -4.77
CA LEU A 124 -6.93 19.68 -4.82
C LEU A 124 -7.31 20.52 -3.60
N LEU A 125 -7.71 21.77 -3.86
CA LEU A 125 -8.23 22.69 -2.85
C LEU A 125 -9.63 23.17 -3.28
N PRO A 126 -10.67 23.04 -2.43
CA PRO A 126 -10.65 22.46 -1.08
C PRO A 126 -10.51 20.93 -1.08
N VAL A 127 -10.17 20.35 0.08
CA VAL A 127 -10.17 18.89 0.30
C VAL A 127 -11.57 18.35 -0.01
N ALA A 128 -11.69 17.68 -1.15
CA ALA A 128 -12.91 17.04 -1.63
C ALA A 128 -12.99 15.57 -1.18
N CYS A 129 -14.06 14.85 -1.54
CA CYS A 129 -14.26 13.41 -1.33
C CYS A 129 -14.51 12.90 0.11
N GLY A 130 -14.76 13.80 1.07
CA GLY A 130 -15.19 13.40 2.43
C GLY A 130 -14.13 12.66 3.23
N ALA A 131 -12.85 12.77 2.85
CA ALA A 131 -11.75 12.35 3.71
C ALA A 131 -11.80 13.18 5.01
N ARG A 132 -11.60 12.53 6.15
CA ARG A 132 -11.46 13.23 7.44
C ARG A 132 -10.01 13.66 7.56
N PRO A 133 -9.68 14.95 7.39
CA PRO A 133 -8.32 15.39 7.68
C PRO A 133 -8.01 15.14 9.16
N PRO A 134 -6.73 14.96 9.51
CA PRO A 134 -6.31 14.89 10.91
C PRO A 134 -6.80 16.16 11.62
N ILE A 135 -7.33 15.97 12.83
CA ILE A 135 -7.98 17.02 13.63
C ILE A 135 -6.94 18.12 13.89
N GLU A 136 -7.26 19.34 13.43
CA GLU A 136 -6.54 20.61 13.69
C GLU A 136 -5.07 20.68 13.20
N LEU A 137 -4.92 20.92 11.90
CA LEU A 137 -3.70 21.53 11.35
C LEU A 137 -3.87 23.05 11.38
N GLU A 138 -3.54 23.70 12.49
CA GLU A 138 -3.25 25.15 12.48
C GLU A 138 -2.07 25.37 11.53
N THR A 139 -2.37 25.85 10.32
CA THR A 139 -1.36 26.14 9.30
C THR A 139 -0.55 27.36 9.71
N THR A 140 0.61 27.17 10.34
CA THR A 140 1.61 28.22 10.46
C THR A 140 2.31 28.40 9.10
N TYR A 141 2.33 29.64 8.62
CA TYR A 141 3.02 30.05 7.41
C TYR A 141 4.52 30.09 7.71
N GLU A 142 5.36 29.42 6.92
CA GLU A 142 6.78 29.75 6.88
C GLU A 142 6.96 31.00 6.00
N GLY A 143 7.53 32.04 6.59
CA GLY A 143 7.87 33.31 5.93
C GLY A 143 9.32 33.37 5.48
#